data_AF-A0A9W9Z9Y0-F1
#
_entry.id   AF-A0A9W9Z9Y0-F1
#
_cell.length_a   1.000
_cell.length_b   1.000
_cell.length_c   1.000
_cell.angle_alpha   90.00
_cell.angle_beta   90.00
_cell.angle_gamma   90.00
#
_symmetry.space_group_name_H-M   'P 1'
#
loop_
_entity.id
_entity.type
_entity.pdbx_description
1 polymer ?
#
loop_
_entity_poly.entity_id
_entity_poly.type
_entity_poly.pdbx_seq_one_letter_code
_entity_poly.pdbx_strand_id
1 'polypeptide(L)'
;MASASSGSSHHGLTENQKRWIVAGIALNKILMPQIRPYVEQGIKTEYNNLKTSHNIDGQSTSGRLKKWPQPLKYENINGNDGHPKLSGGKYDYSLFDCRVASHVDFARLYVENYMAKFNAFDDHCDASAVVSLLGRMPVFSAAVKTAAGDVRMARNDWAHCVFSKWDQVKFLQSFTEMEQLVKVMALPIADEGKLLGDLKDWETKGTLLCMSSPVDPALIQLVQQELKSLQDDVKNMSVECETEKANVQSELQNCACFLEELKQRVERLEIGQQNTELRAGRIENRVGDVENRVSVVEDKMFKYEGN
;
A
#
# COMPACT_ATOMS: atom_id res chain seq x y z
N MET A 1 5.84 -41.10 -23.85
CA MET A 1 4.91 -39.95 -23.89
C MET A 1 4.99 -39.25 -22.55
N ALA A 2 5.63 -38.08 -22.51
CA ALA A 2 5.71 -37.26 -21.31
C ALA A 2 4.59 -36.22 -21.39
N SER A 3 3.62 -36.28 -20.46
CA SER A 3 2.66 -35.21 -20.28
C SER A 3 3.25 -34.20 -19.30
N ALA A 4 3.55 -33.01 -19.81
CA ALA A 4 3.99 -31.88 -19.02
C ALA A 4 2.86 -31.46 -18.05
N SER A 5 3.19 -31.47 -16.76
CA SER A 5 2.40 -30.85 -15.70
C SER A 5 2.68 -29.35 -15.72
N SER A 6 1.77 -28.57 -16.30
CA SER A 6 1.70 -27.13 -16.10
C SER A 6 0.72 -26.83 -14.96
N GLY A 7 1.11 -27.16 -13.73
CA GLY A 7 0.41 -26.69 -12.53
C GLY A 7 0.93 -25.31 -12.15
N SER A 8 0.24 -24.26 -12.60
CA SER A 8 0.49 -22.88 -12.13
C SER A 8 0.17 -22.79 -10.63
N SER A 9 1.22 -22.79 -9.80
CA SER A 9 1.12 -22.64 -8.35
C SER A 9 0.95 -21.16 -7.98
N HIS A 10 -0.26 -20.62 -8.14
CA HIS A 10 -0.62 -19.35 -7.50
C HIS A 10 -0.77 -19.60 -5.99
N HIS A 11 0.22 -19.10 -5.23
CA HIS A 11 0.31 -19.18 -3.77
C HIS A 11 -0.76 -18.31 -3.09
N GLY A 12 -2.02 -18.78 -3.08
CA GLY A 12 -3.09 -18.21 -2.27
C GLY A 12 -3.13 -18.85 -0.89
N LEU A 13 -3.46 -18.07 0.14
CA LEU A 13 -3.80 -18.62 1.46
C LEU A 13 -5.03 -19.52 1.35
N THR A 14 -5.01 -20.67 2.02
CA THR A 14 -6.19 -21.55 2.17
C THR A 14 -7.29 -20.85 2.97
N GLU A 15 -8.55 -21.26 2.80
CA GLU A 15 -9.69 -20.69 3.57
C GLU A 15 -9.46 -20.74 5.09
N ASN A 16 -8.85 -21.81 5.57
CA ASN A 16 -8.54 -21.93 6.99
C ASN A 16 -7.45 -20.96 7.46
N GLN A 17 -6.43 -20.69 6.63
CA GLN A 17 -5.44 -19.65 6.91
C GLN A 17 -6.08 -18.25 6.92
N LYS A 18 -7.01 -17.97 5.99
CA LYS A 18 -7.74 -16.70 5.95
C LYS A 18 -8.53 -16.48 7.24
N ARG A 19 -9.31 -17.49 7.66
CA ARG A 19 -10.08 -17.45 8.91
C ARG A 19 -9.18 -17.24 10.13
N TRP A 20 -8.04 -17.92 10.19
CA TRP A 20 -7.05 -17.73 11.25
C TRP A 20 -6.52 -16.28 11.31
N ILE A 21 -6.19 -15.67 10.16
CA ILE A 21 -5.76 -14.26 10.09
C ILE A 21 -6.86 -13.34 10.60
N VAL A 22 -8.08 -13.49 10.07
CA VAL A 22 -9.22 -12.62 10.37
C VAL A 22 -9.57 -12.68 11.85
N ALA A 23 -9.64 -13.88 12.43
CA ALA A 23 -9.87 -14.04 13.86
C ALA A 23 -8.75 -13.41 14.71
N GLY A 24 -7.49 -13.52 14.27
CA GLY A 24 -6.35 -12.87 14.90
C GLY A 24 -6.44 -11.35 14.90
N ILE A 25 -6.85 -10.75 13.78
CA ILE A 25 -7.03 -9.30 13.66
C ILE A 25 -8.21 -8.84 14.53
N ALA A 26 -9.36 -9.51 14.42
CA ALA A 26 -10.52 -9.19 15.25
C ALA A 26 -10.17 -9.26 16.75
N LEU A 27 -9.45 -10.30 17.18
CA LEU A 27 -9.00 -10.43 18.56
C LEU A 27 -8.06 -9.29 18.99
N ASN A 28 -6.95 -9.08 18.26
CA ASN A 28 -5.86 -8.24 18.75
C ASN A 28 -5.99 -6.75 18.38
N LYS A 29 -6.66 -6.43 17.27
CA LYS A 29 -6.80 -5.07 16.77
C LYS A 29 -8.18 -4.46 17.01
N ILE A 30 -9.20 -5.29 17.19
CA ILE A 30 -10.57 -4.82 17.41
C ILE A 30 -10.97 -5.00 18.86
N LEU A 31 -10.94 -6.23 19.37
CA LEU A 31 -11.38 -6.53 20.73
C LEU A 31 -10.42 -6.01 21.80
N MET A 32 -9.15 -6.42 21.80
CA MET A 32 -8.21 -6.09 22.88
C MET A 32 -8.10 -4.59 23.18
N PRO A 33 -7.96 -3.69 22.20
CA PRO A 33 -7.85 -2.26 22.48
C PRO A 33 -9.07 -1.67 23.19
N GLN A 34 -10.27 -2.17 22.89
CA GLN A 34 -11.51 -1.67 23.49
C GLN A 34 -11.74 -2.22 24.91
N ILE A 35 -11.27 -3.44 25.20
CA ILE A 35 -11.50 -4.06 26.53
C ILE A 35 -10.42 -3.72 27.55
N ARG A 36 -9.21 -3.32 27.13
CA ARG A 36 -8.12 -2.94 28.06
C ARG A 36 -8.51 -1.86 29.07
N PRO A 37 -9.18 -0.74 28.67
CA PRO A 37 -9.61 0.28 29.62
C PRO A 37 -10.61 -0.26 30.67
N TYR A 38 -11.54 -1.11 30.25
CA TYR A 38 -12.48 -1.78 31.15
C TYR A 38 -11.76 -2.64 32.18
N VAL A 39 -10.78 -3.43 31.72
CA VAL A 39 -9.97 -4.28 32.60
C VAL A 39 -9.16 -3.43 33.57
N GLU A 40 -8.46 -2.41 33.07
CA GLU A 40 -7.66 -1.53 33.91
C GLU A 40 -8.49 -0.85 35.00
N GLN A 41 -9.70 -0.38 34.66
CA GLN A 41 -10.59 0.27 35.61
C GLN A 41 -11.02 -0.67 36.75
N GLY A 42 -11.42 -1.90 36.43
CA GLY A 42 -11.77 -2.90 37.45
C GLY A 42 -10.59 -3.21 38.36
N ILE A 43 -9.38 -3.33 37.78
CA ILE A 43 -8.15 -3.61 38.52
C ILE A 43 -7.76 -2.46 39.44
N LYS A 44 -7.87 -1.22 38.97
CA LYS A 44 -7.63 -0.01 39.79
C LYS A 44 -8.54 0.01 41.01
N THR A 45 -9.83 -0.26 40.82
CA THR A 45 -10.80 -0.31 41.93
C THR A 45 -10.41 -1.38 42.95
N GLU A 46 -10.12 -2.60 42.50
CA GLU A 46 -9.77 -3.71 43.40
C GLU A 46 -8.44 -3.49 44.13
N TYR A 47 -7.44 -2.96 43.42
CA TYR A 47 -6.16 -2.58 44.01
C TYR A 47 -6.34 -1.53 45.12
N ASN A 48 -7.11 -0.47 44.86
CA ASN A 48 -7.37 0.58 45.85
C ASN A 48 -8.10 0.03 47.08
N ASN A 49 -9.05 -0.89 46.89
CA ASN A 49 -9.73 -1.56 47.99
C ASN A 49 -8.73 -2.34 48.87
N LEU A 50 -7.82 -3.10 48.27
CA LEU A 50 -6.79 -3.87 49.00
C LEU A 50 -5.70 -2.99 49.62
N LYS A 51 -5.38 -1.88 48.98
CA LYS A 51 -4.50 -0.86 49.55
C LYS A 51 -5.07 -0.34 50.87
N THR A 52 -6.36 0.02 50.91
CA THR A 52 -7.00 0.51 52.14
C THR A 52 -7.24 -0.60 53.18
N SER A 53 -7.71 -1.78 52.75
CA SER A 53 -8.14 -2.84 53.68
C SER A 53 -7.02 -3.75 54.16
N HIS A 54 -5.95 -3.92 53.37
CA HIS A 54 -4.88 -4.89 53.64
C HIS A 54 -3.47 -4.28 53.57
N ASN A 55 -3.35 -2.97 53.29
CA ASN A 55 -2.06 -2.28 53.16
C ASN A 55 -1.12 -3.01 52.16
N ILE A 56 -1.68 -3.46 51.03
CA ILE A 56 -0.97 -4.33 50.07
C ILE A 56 0.25 -3.64 49.44
N ASP A 57 0.26 -2.32 49.39
CA ASP A 57 1.35 -1.49 48.89
C ASP A 57 2.49 -1.31 49.90
N GLY A 58 2.22 -1.49 51.19
CA GLY A 58 3.20 -1.39 52.28
C GLY A 58 3.58 -2.71 52.94
N GLN A 59 3.11 -3.85 52.42
CA GLN A 59 3.26 -5.14 53.07
C GLN A 59 4.73 -5.64 53.10
N SER A 60 5.08 -6.32 54.20
CA SER A 60 6.37 -7.02 54.32
C SER A 60 6.30 -8.42 53.72
N THR A 61 7.46 -9.00 53.45
CA THR A 61 7.60 -10.35 52.91
C THR A 61 6.91 -11.43 53.77
N SER A 62 7.03 -11.33 55.10
CA SER A 62 6.41 -12.26 56.05
C SER A 62 4.90 -12.03 56.22
N GLY A 63 4.46 -10.77 56.16
CA GLY A 63 3.07 -10.35 56.34
C GLY A 63 2.24 -10.28 55.05
N ARG A 64 2.81 -10.63 53.90
CA ARG A 64 2.16 -10.43 52.60
C ARG A 64 0.83 -11.19 52.48
N LEU A 65 -0.12 -10.60 51.75
CA LEU A 65 -1.34 -11.25 51.33
C LEU A 65 -1.02 -12.37 50.36
N LYS A 66 -1.19 -13.63 50.75
CA LYS A 66 -0.79 -14.79 49.92
C LYS A 66 -1.80 -15.15 48.83
N LYS A 67 -3.08 -14.85 49.04
CA LYS A 67 -4.18 -15.20 48.14
C LYS A 67 -5.28 -14.13 48.16
N TRP A 68 -5.90 -13.87 47.01
CA TRP A 68 -7.10 -13.04 46.91
C TRP A 68 -7.82 -13.21 45.57
N PRO A 69 -8.93 -13.97 45.48
CA PRO A 69 -9.12 -15.21 46.22
C PRO A 69 -8.11 -16.31 45.79
N GLN A 70 -7.45 -16.12 44.63
CA GLN A 70 -6.45 -17.03 44.08
C GLN A 70 -5.04 -16.75 44.62
N PRO A 71 -4.11 -17.71 44.59
CA PRO A 71 -2.72 -17.47 44.97
C PRO A 71 -2.08 -16.32 44.17
N LEU A 72 -1.41 -15.42 44.89
CA LEU A 72 -0.77 -14.24 44.30
C LEU A 72 0.70 -14.55 43.95
N LYS A 73 1.08 -14.31 42.69
CA LYS A 73 2.39 -14.63 42.11
C LYS A 73 3.38 -13.48 42.31
N TYR A 74 3.90 -13.32 43.52
CA TYR A 74 4.87 -12.26 43.84
C TYR A 74 6.18 -12.35 43.06
N GLU A 75 6.50 -13.50 42.47
CA GLU A 75 7.62 -13.64 41.54
C GLU A 75 7.50 -12.72 40.31
N ASN A 76 6.29 -12.23 40.00
CA ASN A 76 6.01 -11.42 38.81
C ASN A 76 6.25 -9.91 38.98
N ILE A 77 6.61 -9.43 40.17
CA ILE A 77 6.81 -8.01 40.46
C ILE A 77 8.19 -7.74 41.03
N ASN A 78 8.62 -6.48 41.02
CA ASN A 78 9.85 -6.00 41.67
C ASN A 78 11.14 -6.74 41.29
N GLY A 79 11.17 -7.41 40.13
CA GLY A 79 12.32 -8.23 39.70
C GLY A 79 12.51 -9.51 40.52
N ASN A 80 11.49 -9.95 41.26
CA ASN A 80 11.59 -11.11 42.16
C ASN A 80 11.91 -12.43 41.43
N ASP A 81 11.58 -12.54 40.14
CA ASP A 81 11.91 -13.71 39.31
C ASP A 81 13.40 -13.86 39.02
N GLY A 82 14.20 -12.80 39.22
CA GLY A 82 15.65 -12.82 39.10
C GLY A 82 16.40 -13.40 40.31
N HIS A 83 15.72 -13.63 41.44
CA HIS A 83 16.38 -14.18 42.63
C HIS A 83 16.75 -15.66 42.45
N PRO A 84 17.87 -16.11 43.06
CA PRO A 84 18.25 -17.53 43.05
C PRO A 84 17.12 -18.41 43.61
N LYS A 85 16.87 -19.52 42.93
CA LYS A 85 15.92 -20.53 43.38
C LYS A 85 16.59 -21.44 44.43
N LEU A 86 15.81 -21.87 45.40
CA LEU A 86 16.21 -22.91 46.36
C LEU A 86 16.45 -24.25 45.64
N SER A 87 17.10 -25.19 46.33
CA SER A 87 17.21 -26.56 45.84
C SER A 87 15.82 -27.12 45.50
N GLY A 88 15.69 -27.67 44.28
CA GLY A 88 14.40 -28.11 43.73
C GLY A 88 13.58 -27.05 43.00
N GLY A 89 14.17 -25.88 42.67
CA GLY A 89 13.58 -24.90 41.75
C GLY A 89 12.46 -24.04 42.35
N LYS A 90 12.30 -24.05 43.69
CA LYS A 90 11.33 -23.22 44.40
C LYS A 90 11.87 -21.82 44.62
N TYR A 91 10.97 -20.83 44.62
CA TYR A 91 11.34 -19.46 44.99
C TYR A 91 11.64 -19.33 46.48
N ASP A 92 12.73 -18.65 46.80
CA ASP A 92 12.98 -18.18 48.16
C ASP A 92 12.20 -16.89 48.39
N TYR A 93 10.99 -17.03 48.91
CA TYR A 93 10.14 -15.89 49.20
C TYR A 93 10.75 -14.93 50.22
N SER A 94 11.72 -15.34 51.05
CA SER A 94 12.33 -14.44 52.04
C SER A 94 13.10 -13.27 51.40
N LEU A 95 13.52 -13.43 50.15
CA LEU A 95 14.25 -12.43 49.38
C LEU A 95 13.34 -11.45 48.63
N PHE A 96 12.04 -11.75 48.54
CA PHE A 96 11.13 -11.01 47.68
C PHE A 96 10.75 -9.66 48.27
N ASP A 97 10.78 -8.62 47.43
CA ASP A 97 10.06 -7.39 47.68
C ASP A 97 8.58 -7.61 47.34
N CYS A 98 7.73 -7.68 48.36
CA CYS A 98 6.31 -7.99 48.20
C CYS A 98 5.42 -6.74 48.14
N ARG A 99 6.00 -5.53 48.12
CA ARG A 99 5.22 -4.29 48.01
C ARG A 99 4.57 -4.19 46.64
N VAL A 100 3.25 -4.03 46.61
CA VAL A 100 2.50 -3.84 45.36
C VAL A 100 2.32 -2.35 45.12
N ALA A 101 3.27 -1.72 44.43
CA ALA A 101 3.33 -0.25 44.35
C ALA A 101 2.23 0.36 43.45
N SER A 102 1.69 -0.42 42.52
CA SER A 102 0.73 0.04 41.51
C SER A 102 -0.35 -0.99 41.20
N HIS A 103 -1.42 -0.54 40.55
CA HIS A 103 -2.45 -1.43 39.99
C HIS A 103 -1.89 -2.34 38.88
N VAL A 104 -0.81 -1.92 38.21
CA VAL A 104 -0.08 -2.74 37.23
C VAL A 104 0.65 -3.90 37.92
N ASP A 105 1.36 -3.64 39.02
CA ASP A 105 1.97 -4.69 39.83
C ASP A 105 0.92 -5.64 40.38
N PHE A 106 -0.22 -5.10 40.82
CA PHE A 106 -1.34 -5.91 41.28
C PHE A 106 -1.86 -6.85 40.18
N ALA A 107 -2.00 -6.36 38.94
CA ALA A 107 -2.41 -7.18 37.80
C ALA A 107 -1.41 -8.31 37.52
N ARG A 108 -0.10 -8.02 37.57
CA ARG A 108 0.97 -9.00 37.33
C ARG A 108 0.89 -10.20 38.29
N LEU A 109 0.37 -10.03 39.50
CA LEU A 109 0.20 -11.12 40.46
C LEU A 109 -0.78 -12.23 39.99
N TYR A 110 -1.64 -11.96 39.01
CA TYR A 110 -2.68 -12.89 38.55
C TYR A 110 -2.34 -13.63 37.25
N VAL A 111 -1.29 -13.22 36.55
CA VAL A 111 -0.90 -13.81 35.26
C VAL A 111 0.30 -14.74 35.38
N GLU A 112 0.59 -15.54 34.36
CA GLU A 112 1.82 -16.33 34.35
C GLU A 112 3.05 -15.45 34.14
N ASN A 113 4.22 -15.89 34.61
CA ASN A 113 5.45 -15.07 34.57
C ASN A 113 5.81 -14.57 33.16
N TYR A 114 5.58 -15.39 32.12
CA TYR A 114 5.82 -14.98 30.73
C TYR A 114 4.85 -13.89 30.23
N MET A 115 3.67 -13.76 30.85
CA MET A 115 2.68 -12.72 30.54
C MET A 115 2.92 -11.44 31.35
N ALA A 116 3.66 -11.50 32.46
CA ALA A 116 3.79 -10.41 33.43
C ALA A 116 4.72 -9.26 33.00
N LYS A 117 5.10 -9.18 31.72
CA LYS A 117 6.12 -8.25 31.21
C LYS A 117 5.57 -6.89 30.77
N PHE A 118 4.24 -6.68 30.84
CA PHE A 118 3.60 -5.40 30.52
C PHE A 118 3.81 -4.37 31.63
N ASN A 119 4.03 -3.09 31.28
CA ASN A 119 4.17 -1.96 32.23
C ASN A 119 2.93 -1.05 32.28
N ALA A 120 1.99 -1.23 31.36
CA ALA A 120 0.75 -0.48 31.26
C ALA A 120 -0.33 -1.34 30.59
N PHE A 121 -1.59 -0.88 30.58
CA PHE A 121 -2.70 -1.52 29.86
C PHE A 121 -2.77 -1.05 28.41
N ASP A 122 -1.64 -1.13 27.70
CA ASP A 122 -1.48 -0.78 26.30
C ASP A 122 -1.22 -2.05 25.46
N ASP A 123 -0.61 -1.88 24.29
CA ASP A 123 -0.28 -3.00 23.40
C ASP A 123 0.71 -4.03 24.00
N HIS A 124 1.45 -3.66 25.05
CA HIS A 124 2.32 -4.60 25.77
C HIS A 124 1.52 -5.51 26.71
N CYS A 125 0.33 -5.09 27.16
CA CYS A 125 -0.64 -5.95 27.80
C CYS A 125 -1.39 -6.73 26.71
N ASP A 126 -0.76 -7.81 26.27
CA ASP A 126 -1.21 -8.60 25.14
C ASP A 126 -2.55 -9.32 25.41
N ALA A 127 -3.11 -9.94 24.38
CA ALA A 127 -4.36 -10.68 24.51
C ALA A 127 -4.30 -11.80 25.55
N SER A 128 -3.11 -12.36 25.82
CA SER A 128 -2.94 -13.43 26.78
C SER A 128 -3.09 -12.96 28.22
N ALA A 129 -2.51 -11.80 28.54
CA ALA A 129 -2.61 -11.16 29.83
C ALA A 129 -4.04 -10.67 30.07
N VAL A 130 -4.63 -9.93 29.12
CA VAL A 130 -5.96 -9.32 29.25
C VAL A 130 -7.04 -10.35 29.56
N VAL A 131 -7.14 -11.43 28.78
CA VAL A 131 -8.16 -12.48 29.02
C VAL A 131 -7.88 -13.28 30.29
N SER A 132 -6.61 -13.42 30.70
CA SER A 132 -6.26 -14.07 31.96
C SER A 132 -6.68 -13.24 33.17
N LEU A 133 -6.54 -11.91 33.10
CA LEU A 133 -6.98 -10.99 34.14
C LEU A 133 -8.50 -11.02 34.30
N LEU A 134 -9.25 -10.93 33.19
CA LEU A 134 -10.71 -11.06 33.18
C LEU A 134 -11.19 -12.37 33.82
N GLY A 135 -10.52 -13.48 33.51
CA GLY A 135 -10.89 -14.81 34.02
C GLY A 135 -10.52 -15.07 35.49
N ARG A 136 -9.55 -14.34 36.06
CA ARG A 136 -8.98 -14.65 37.38
C ARG A 136 -9.30 -13.63 38.46
N MET A 137 -9.49 -12.37 38.11
CA MET A 137 -9.59 -11.32 39.12
C MET A 137 -10.97 -11.24 39.77
N PRO A 138 -11.05 -11.08 41.11
CA PRO A 138 -12.31 -11.13 41.84
C PRO A 138 -13.34 -10.09 41.39
N VAL A 139 -12.88 -8.90 41.01
CA VAL A 139 -13.73 -7.76 40.63
C VAL A 139 -14.68 -8.05 39.46
N PHE A 140 -14.34 -8.97 38.57
CA PHE A 140 -15.19 -9.30 37.41
C PHE A 140 -16.27 -10.33 37.78
N SER A 141 -17.45 -10.19 37.17
CA SER A 141 -18.59 -11.09 37.39
C SER A 141 -18.29 -12.52 36.93
N ALA A 142 -19.05 -13.49 37.42
CA ALA A 142 -18.94 -14.89 36.97
C ALA A 142 -19.21 -15.04 35.47
N ALA A 143 -20.12 -14.24 34.91
CA ALA A 143 -20.41 -14.22 33.48
C ALA A 143 -19.21 -13.73 32.66
N VAL A 144 -18.57 -12.62 33.07
CA VAL A 144 -17.35 -12.10 32.43
C VAL A 144 -16.22 -13.12 32.51
N LYS A 145 -16.00 -13.74 33.67
CA LYS A 145 -14.97 -14.77 33.86
C LYS A 145 -15.16 -15.97 32.93
N THR A 146 -16.41 -16.41 32.78
CA THR A 146 -16.76 -17.55 31.91
C THR A 146 -16.50 -17.21 30.45
N ALA A 147 -17.03 -16.08 29.95
CA ALA A 147 -16.84 -15.65 28.57
C ALA A 147 -15.36 -15.38 28.24
N ALA A 148 -14.60 -14.80 29.18
CA ALA A 148 -13.16 -14.63 29.01
C ALA A 148 -12.42 -15.97 28.94
N GLY A 149 -12.91 -16.99 29.65
CA GLY A 149 -12.45 -18.37 29.55
C GLY A 149 -12.59 -18.93 28.14
N ASP A 150 -13.74 -18.71 27.50
CA ASP A 150 -14.03 -19.16 26.14
C ASP A 150 -13.14 -18.43 25.12
N VAL A 151 -13.09 -17.09 25.17
CA VAL A 151 -12.20 -16.29 24.31
C VAL A 151 -10.72 -16.69 24.49
N ARG A 152 -10.29 -17.04 25.71
CA ARG A 152 -8.94 -17.54 25.97
C ARG A 152 -8.67 -18.86 25.24
N MET A 153 -9.65 -19.76 25.12
CA MET A 153 -9.50 -21.00 24.35
C MET A 153 -9.32 -20.69 22.85
N ALA A 154 -10.15 -19.81 22.28
CA ALA A 154 -9.99 -19.37 20.89
C ALA A 154 -8.63 -18.69 20.65
N ARG A 155 -8.19 -17.81 21.56
CA ARG A 155 -6.87 -17.17 21.48
C ARG A 155 -5.73 -18.20 21.52
N ASN A 156 -5.82 -19.22 22.38
CA ASN A 156 -4.79 -20.26 22.46
C ASN A 156 -4.72 -21.06 21.16
N ASP A 157 -5.87 -21.48 20.60
CA ASP A 157 -5.91 -22.14 19.29
C ASP A 157 -5.34 -21.26 18.17
N TRP A 158 -5.53 -19.94 18.26
CA TRP A 158 -4.97 -18.97 17.32
C TRP A 158 -3.45 -18.88 17.47
N ALA A 159 -2.94 -18.72 18.68
CA ALA A 159 -1.51 -18.57 18.95
C ALA A 159 -0.68 -19.82 18.59
N HIS A 160 -1.29 -21.01 18.59
CA HIS A 160 -0.62 -22.25 18.18
C HIS A 160 -0.58 -22.48 16.66
N CYS A 161 -1.23 -21.63 15.86
CA CYS A 161 -1.17 -21.63 14.39
C CYS A 161 -1.51 -22.97 13.71
N VAL A 162 -2.38 -23.78 14.31
CA VAL A 162 -2.84 -25.04 13.70
C VAL A 162 -3.97 -24.75 12.72
N PHE A 163 -3.65 -24.39 11.47
CA PHE A 163 -4.64 -23.91 10.49
C PHE A 163 -5.79 -24.89 10.25
N SER A 164 -5.58 -26.21 10.29
CA SER A 164 -6.65 -27.18 10.10
C SER A 164 -7.80 -27.05 11.11
N LYS A 165 -7.56 -26.46 12.29
CA LYS A 165 -8.60 -26.19 13.29
C LYS A 165 -9.52 -25.02 12.92
N TRP A 166 -9.10 -24.16 12.01
CA TRP A 166 -9.80 -22.92 11.64
C TRP A 166 -10.78 -23.16 10.49
N ASP A 167 -11.61 -24.20 10.62
CA ASP A 167 -12.76 -24.39 9.74
C ASP A 167 -13.83 -23.31 9.99
N GLN A 168 -14.91 -23.34 9.20
CA GLN A 168 -15.99 -22.35 9.33
C GLN A 168 -16.63 -22.37 10.72
N VAL A 169 -16.77 -23.54 11.34
CA VAL A 169 -17.46 -23.70 12.62
C VAL A 169 -16.61 -23.08 13.72
N LYS A 170 -15.32 -23.41 13.79
CA LYS A 170 -14.40 -22.81 14.78
C LYS A 170 -14.28 -21.30 14.60
N PHE A 171 -14.23 -20.83 13.35
CA PHE A 171 -14.19 -19.41 13.04
C PHE A 171 -15.42 -18.67 13.59
N LEU A 172 -16.64 -19.12 13.25
CA LEU A 172 -17.87 -18.50 13.72
C LEU A 172 -18.01 -18.59 15.25
N GLN A 173 -17.60 -19.73 15.83
CA GLN A 173 -17.59 -19.91 17.28
C GLN A 173 -16.67 -18.88 17.96
N SER A 174 -15.49 -18.60 17.40
CA SER A 174 -14.58 -17.60 17.99
C SER A 174 -15.17 -16.19 18.00
N PHE A 175 -15.92 -15.80 16.96
CA PHE A 175 -16.64 -14.52 16.95
C PHE A 175 -17.79 -14.49 17.95
N THR A 176 -18.55 -15.59 18.05
CA THR A 176 -19.62 -15.73 19.04
C THR A 176 -19.10 -15.56 20.48
N GLU A 177 -17.94 -16.16 20.78
CA GLU A 177 -17.28 -16.04 22.10
C GLU A 177 -16.82 -14.60 22.36
N MET A 178 -16.23 -13.93 21.36
CA MET A 178 -15.82 -12.52 21.48
C MET A 178 -17.03 -11.60 21.69
N GLU A 179 -18.11 -11.77 20.93
CA GLU A 179 -19.35 -11.01 21.10
C GLU A 179 -19.98 -11.24 22.47
N GLN A 180 -20.00 -12.49 22.94
CA GLN A 180 -20.57 -12.81 24.24
C GLN A 180 -19.77 -12.16 25.36
N LEU A 181 -18.43 -12.13 25.25
CA LEU A 181 -17.59 -11.39 26.19
C LEU A 181 -17.97 -9.90 26.22
N VAL A 182 -18.13 -9.27 25.05
CA VAL A 182 -18.52 -7.86 24.97
C VAL A 182 -19.87 -7.60 25.65
N LYS A 183 -20.88 -8.44 25.39
CA LYS A 183 -22.22 -8.32 25.99
C LYS A 183 -22.20 -8.46 27.51
N VAL A 184 -21.43 -9.41 28.07
CA VAL A 184 -21.41 -9.63 29.53
C VAL A 184 -20.60 -8.60 30.30
N MET A 185 -19.70 -7.87 29.64
CA MET A 185 -18.98 -6.75 30.27
C MET A 185 -19.89 -5.54 30.49
N ALA A 186 -21.02 -5.45 29.78
CA ALA A 186 -21.98 -4.36 29.85
C ALA A 186 -21.29 -3.00 29.70
N LEU A 187 -20.60 -2.82 28.56
CA LEU A 187 -19.94 -1.57 28.22
C LEU A 187 -20.97 -0.44 28.01
N PRO A 188 -20.57 0.84 28.01
CA PRO A 188 -21.47 1.92 27.59
C PRO A 188 -22.10 1.59 26.23
N ILE A 189 -23.41 1.83 26.09
CA ILE A 189 -24.21 1.36 24.94
C ILE A 189 -23.58 1.74 23.59
N ALA A 190 -23.03 2.95 23.48
CA ALA A 190 -22.37 3.41 22.25
C ALA A 190 -21.10 2.60 21.94
N ASP A 191 -20.28 2.30 22.95
CA ASP A 191 -19.04 1.55 22.80
C ASP A 191 -19.32 0.07 22.52
N GLU A 192 -20.32 -0.50 23.22
CA GLU A 192 -20.78 -1.87 23.00
C GLU A 192 -21.29 -2.05 21.57
N GLY A 193 -22.20 -1.19 21.12
CA GLY A 193 -22.79 -1.26 19.78
C GLY A 193 -21.75 -1.10 18.69
N LYS A 194 -20.80 -0.18 18.86
CA LYS A 194 -19.69 0.01 17.92
C LYS A 194 -18.81 -1.24 17.85
N LEU A 195 -18.38 -1.77 19.00
CA LEU A 195 -17.49 -2.92 19.05
C LEU A 195 -18.16 -4.20 18.48
N LEU A 196 -19.43 -4.42 18.78
CA LEU A 196 -20.19 -5.53 18.19
C LEU A 196 -20.35 -5.35 16.67
N GLY A 197 -20.57 -4.13 16.20
CA GLY A 197 -20.60 -3.81 14.77
C GLY A 197 -19.27 -4.12 14.07
N ASP A 198 -18.16 -3.66 14.66
CA ASP A 198 -16.81 -3.91 14.13
C ASP A 198 -16.52 -5.42 14.09
N LEU A 199 -16.84 -6.16 15.16
CA LEU A 199 -16.70 -7.62 15.18
C LEU A 199 -17.53 -8.28 14.08
N LYS A 200 -18.77 -7.84 13.87
CA LYS A 200 -19.65 -8.40 12.84
C LYS A 200 -19.13 -8.13 11.42
N ASP A 201 -18.57 -6.94 11.20
CA ASP A 201 -17.94 -6.61 9.93
C ASP A 201 -16.71 -7.48 9.66
N TRP A 202 -15.87 -7.73 10.67
CA TRP A 202 -14.74 -8.65 10.52
C TRP A 202 -15.17 -10.11 10.34
N GLU A 203 -16.23 -10.56 11.00
CA GLU A 203 -16.78 -11.91 10.82
C GLU A 203 -17.26 -12.12 9.37
N THR A 204 -18.01 -11.15 8.83
CA THR A 204 -18.71 -11.30 7.55
C THR A 204 -17.88 -10.90 6.34
N LYS A 205 -17.07 -9.84 6.47
CA LYS A 205 -16.29 -9.25 5.37
C LYS A 205 -14.80 -9.48 5.54
N GLY A 206 -14.31 -9.87 6.72
CA GLY A 206 -12.87 -9.92 7.01
C GLY A 206 -12.08 -10.84 6.08
N THR A 207 -12.63 -12.00 5.71
CA THR A 207 -11.95 -12.93 4.78
C THR A 207 -11.82 -12.34 3.38
N LEU A 208 -12.80 -11.52 2.95
CA LEU A 208 -12.74 -10.78 1.69
C LEU A 208 -11.79 -9.57 1.79
N LEU A 209 -11.80 -8.84 2.90
CA LEU A 209 -10.95 -7.66 3.12
C LEU A 209 -9.45 -8.02 3.20
N CYS A 210 -9.11 -9.10 3.91
CA CYS A 210 -7.74 -9.61 3.99
C CYS A 210 -7.25 -10.25 2.68
N MET A 211 -8.15 -10.51 1.74
CA MET A 211 -7.88 -11.28 0.52
C MET A 211 -8.58 -10.71 -0.69
N SER A 212 -8.76 -9.39 -0.74
CA SER A 212 -9.07 -8.72 -2.00
C SER A 212 -7.89 -9.04 -2.91
N SER A 213 -8.08 -10.08 -3.71
CA SER A 213 -7.08 -10.69 -4.58
C SER A 213 -6.45 -9.61 -5.46
N PRO A 214 -5.17 -9.72 -5.82
CA PRO A 214 -4.53 -8.79 -6.76
C PRO A 214 -5.41 -8.68 -8.01
N VAL A 215 -5.79 -7.45 -8.36
CA VAL A 215 -6.40 -7.00 -9.62
C VAL A 215 -7.19 -8.07 -10.39
N ASP A 216 -8.52 -7.93 -10.45
CA ASP A 216 -9.44 -8.77 -11.22
C ASP A 216 -8.80 -9.30 -12.53
N PRO A 217 -8.70 -10.63 -12.74
CA PRO A 217 -8.13 -11.21 -13.95
C PRO A 217 -8.76 -10.71 -15.25
N ALA A 218 -10.06 -10.38 -15.23
CA ALA A 218 -10.74 -9.77 -16.38
C ALA A 218 -10.19 -8.36 -16.67
N LEU A 219 -9.84 -7.62 -15.63
CA LEU A 219 -9.24 -6.30 -15.72
C LEU A 219 -7.78 -6.37 -16.17
N ILE A 220 -7.02 -7.41 -15.77
CA ILE A 220 -5.69 -7.69 -16.33
C ILE A 220 -5.79 -8.05 -17.82
N GLN A 221 -6.74 -8.90 -18.21
CA GLN A 221 -6.94 -9.22 -19.63
C GLN A 221 -7.31 -7.99 -20.45
N LEU A 222 -8.17 -7.12 -19.92
CA LEU A 222 -8.54 -5.87 -20.58
C LEU A 222 -7.31 -4.97 -20.75
N VAL A 223 -6.51 -4.77 -19.69
CA VAL A 223 -5.28 -3.96 -19.77
C VAL A 223 -4.28 -4.56 -20.77
N GLN A 224 -4.14 -5.89 -20.81
CA GLN A 224 -3.28 -6.57 -21.78
C GLN A 224 -3.77 -6.39 -23.22
N GLN A 225 -5.08 -6.44 -23.45
CA GLN A 225 -5.68 -6.23 -24.76
C GLN A 225 -5.50 -4.78 -25.23
N GLU A 226 -5.78 -3.81 -24.36
CA GLU A 226 -5.60 -2.38 -24.65
C GLU A 226 -4.13 -2.05 -24.91
N LEU A 227 -3.20 -2.60 -24.12
CA LEU A 227 -1.76 -2.40 -24.33
C LEU A 227 -1.29 -2.98 -25.67
N LYS A 228 -1.85 -4.12 -26.08
CA LYS A 228 -1.55 -4.72 -27.39
C LYS A 228 -2.10 -3.89 -28.54
N SER A 229 -3.33 -3.38 -28.43
CA SER A 229 -3.91 -2.48 -29.43
C SER A 229 -3.04 -1.23 -29.58
N LEU A 230 -2.65 -0.60 -28.47
CA LEU A 230 -1.79 0.58 -28.48
C LEU A 230 -0.41 0.27 -29.09
N GLN A 231 0.15 -0.91 -28.81
CA GLN A 231 1.41 -1.35 -29.40
C GLN A 231 1.31 -1.50 -30.92
N ASP A 232 0.20 -2.05 -31.42
CA ASP A 232 -0.05 -2.21 -32.84
C ASP A 232 -0.25 -0.83 -33.52
N ASP A 233 -0.99 0.08 -32.88
CA ASP A 233 -1.20 1.45 -33.36
C ASP A 233 0.12 2.23 -33.47
N VAL A 234 0.97 2.19 -32.43
CA VAL A 234 2.30 2.83 -32.44
C VAL A 234 3.18 2.27 -33.56
N LYS A 235 3.10 0.95 -33.82
CA LYS A 235 3.86 0.31 -34.89
C LYS A 235 3.37 0.76 -36.27
N ASN A 236 2.06 0.86 -36.48
CA ASN A 236 1.47 1.34 -37.73
C ASN A 236 1.85 2.80 -37.99
N MET A 237 1.75 3.67 -36.99
CA MET A 237 2.19 5.06 -37.09
C MET A 237 3.66 5.18 -37.50
N SER A 238 4.54 4.30 -36.97
CA SER A 238 5.95 4.29 -37.36
C SER A 238 6.14 3.95 -38.84
N VAL A 239 5.34 3.04 -39.40
CA VAL A 239 5.40 2.65 -40.82
C VAL A 239 4.86 3.76 -41.71
N GLU A 240 3.74 4.40 -41.33
CA GLU A 240 3.17 5.54 -42.05
C GLU A 240 4.17 6.71 -42.09
N CYS A 241 4.82 7.01 -40.97
CA CYS A 241 5.84 8.06 -40.88
C CYS A 241 7.04 7.79 -41.81
N GLU A 242 7.57 6.56 -41.85
CA GLU A 242 8.66 6.22 -42.78
C GLU A 242 8.21 6.27 -44.25
N THR A 243 6.96 5.92 -44.53
CA THR A 243 6.38 6.00 -45.89
C THR A 243 6.24 7.46 -46.34
N GLU A 244 5.71 8.32 -45.47
CA GLU A 244 5.55 9.74 -45.75
C GLU A 244 6.90 10.44 -45.95
N LYS A 245 7.89 10.11 -45.12
CA LYS A 245 9.28 10.58 -45.28
C LYS A 245 9.87 10.18 -46.63
N ALA A 246 9.67 8.94 -47.09
CA ALA A 246 10.15 8.49 -48.39
C ALA A 246 9.49 9.25 -49.55
N ASN A 247 8.18 9.51 -49.46
CA ASN A 247 7.45 10.30 -50.45
C ASN A 247 7.96 11.75 -50.50
N VAL A 248 8.10 12.42 -49.35
CA VAL A 248 8.64 13.78 -49.27
C VAL A 248 10.06 13.84 -49.84
N GLN A 249 10.89 12.84 -49.55
CA GLN A 249 12.24 12.76 -50.10
C GLN A 249 12.26 12.60 -51.62
N SER A 250 11.35 11.80 -52.18
CA SER A 250 11.18 11.66 -53.64
C SER A 250 10.75 12.97 -54.29
N GLU A 251 9.75 13.66 -53.72
CA GLU A 251 9.29 14.96 -54.23
C GLU A 251 10.39 16.03 -54.14
N LEU A 252 11.16 16.05 -53.05
CA LEU A 252 12.29 16.98 -52.90
C LEU A 252 13.37 16.72 -53.97
N GLN A 253 13.63 15.45 -54.28
CA GLN A 253 14.57 15.06 -55.33
C GLN A 253 14.08 15.51 -56.72
N ASN A 254 12.79 15.34 -57.00
CA ASN A 254 12.17 15.81 -58.25
C ASN A 254 12.29 17.33 -58.40
N CYS A 255 11.98 18.08 -57.33
CA CYS A 255 12.17 19.52 -57.28
C CYS A 255 13.63 19.93 -57.52
N ALA A 256 14.58 19.24 -56.90
CA ALA A 256 16.00 19.50 -57.10
C ALA A 256 16.43 19.31 -58.57
N CYS A 257 15.96 18.24 -59.22
CA CYS A 257 16.20 18.03 -60.65
C CYS A 257 15.61 19.15 -61.51
N PHE A 258 14.37 19.54 -61.26
CA PHE A 258 13.71 20.61 -62.01
C PHE A 258 14.40 21.97 -61.84
N LEU A 259 14.88 22.27 -60.63
CA LEU A 259 15.64 23.49 -60.37
C LEU A 259 16.96 23.52 -61.16
N GLU A 260 17.66 22.39 -61.28
CA GLU A 260 18.88 22.31 -62.09
C GLU A 260 18.57 22.49 -63.59
N GLU A 261 17.47 21.92 -64.08
CA GLU A 261 17.00 22.15 -65.45
C GLU A 261 16.66 23.62 -65.71
N LEU A 262 15.96 24.28 -64.78
CA LEU A 262 15.64 25.70 -64.86
C LEU A 262 16.90 26.56 -64.87
N LYS A 263 17.88 26.24 -64.01
CA LYS A 263 19.17 26.93 -63.96
C LYS A 263 19.89 26.86 -65.32
N GLN A 264 19.96 25.67 -65.94
CA GLN A 264 20.54 25.53 -67.27
C GLN A 264 19.75 26.29 -68.35
N ARG A 265 18.42 26.36 -68.23
CA ARG A 265 17.59 27.15 -69.15
C ARG A 265 17.87 28.64 -69.03
N VAL A 266 18.01 29.14 -67.80
CA VAL A 266 18.36 30.55 -67.54
C VAL A 266 19.72 30.88 -68.12
N GLU A 267 20.74 30.04 -67.90
CA GLU A 267 22.08 30.25 -68.48
C GLU A 267 22.05 30.33 -70.02
N ARG A 268 21.25 29.46 -70.68
CA ARG A 268 21.06 29.54 -72.14
C ARG A 268 20.36 30.84 -72.58
N LEU A 269 19.39 31.31 -71.81
CA LEU A 269 18.69 32.56 -72.09
C LEU A 269 19.62 33.76 -71.92
N GLU A 270 20.47 33.78 -70.88
CA GLU A 270 21.47 34.82 -70.65
C GLU A 270 22.47 34.90 -71.81
N ILE A 271 23.00 33.76 -72.28
CA ILE A 271 23.87 33.71 -73.47
C ILE A 271 23.12 34.20 -74.72
N GLY A 272 21.86 33.81 -74.88
CA GLY A 272 21.00 34.26 -75.97
C GLY A 272 20.83 35.77 -75.97
N GLN A 273 20.54 36.35 -74.81
CA GLN A 273 20.36 37.79 -74.60
C GLN A 273 21.64 38.56 -74.96
N GLN A 274 22.80 38.14 -74.46
CA GLN A 274 24.10 38.76 -74.79
C GLN A 274 24.35 38.78 -76.31
N ASN A 275 24.05 37.67 -77.00
CA ASN A 275 24.18 37.59 -78.46
C ASN A 275 23.22 38.55 -79.19
N THR A 276 21.99 38.70 -78.70
CA THR A 276 21.02 39.64 -79.28
C THR A 276 21.43 41.10 -79.05
N GLU A 277 21.95 41.45 -77.87
CA GLU A 277 22.47 42.78 -77.56
C GLU A 277 23.67 43.13 -78.48
N LEU A 278 24.60 42.21 -78.68
CA LEU A 278 25.72 42.38 -79.63
C LEU A 278 25.24 42.62 -81.07
N ARG A 279 24.19 41.90 -81.49
CA ARG A 279 23.60 42.09 -82.83
C ARG A 279 22.86 43.41 -82.95
N ALA A 280 22.11 43.81 -81.92
CA ALA A 280 21.42 45.10 -81.87
C ALA A 280 22.41 46.26 -82.00
N GLY A 281 23.50 46.25 -81.22
CA GLY A 281 24.56 47.27 -81.33
C GLY A 281 25.22 47.32 -82.71
N ARG A 282 25.41 46.18 -83.40
CA ARG A 282 25.89 46.17 -84.80
C ARG A 282 24.87 46.80 -85.76
N ILE A 283 23.58 46.55 -85.55
CA ILE A 283 22.52 47.14 -86.38
C ILE A 283 22.45 48.64 -86.14
N GLU A 284 22.46 49.10 -84.89
CA GLU A 284 22.49 50.53 -84.53
C GLU A 284 23.65 51.26 -85.23
N ASN A 285 24.87 50.71 -85.18
CA ASN A 285 26.02 51.28 -85.90
C ASN A 285 25.77 51.38 -87.42
N ARG A 286 25.20 50.33 -88.03
CA ARG A 286 24.88 50.33 -89.47
C ARG A 286 23.78 51.32 -89.83
N VAL A 287 22.78 51.49 -88.97
CA VAL A 287 21.71 52.47 -89.15
C VAL A 287 22.31 53.87 -89.11
N GLY A 288 23.15 54.18 -88.12
CA GLY A 288 23.87 55.46 -88.04
C GLY A 288 24.72 55.75 -89.28
N ASP A 289 25.44 54.75 -89.81
CA ASP A 289 26.17 54.89 -91.08
C ASP A 289 25.26 55.22 -92.27
N VAL A 290 24.08 54.59 -92.33
CA VAL A 290 23.08 54.85 -93.38
C VAL A 290 22.47 56.24 -93.22
N GLU A 291 22.09 56.65 -92.01
CA GLU A 291 21.57 57.98 -91.72
C GLU A 291 22.57 59.08 -92.12
N ASN A 292 23.86 58.91 -91.77
CA ASN A 292 24.93 59.80 -92.20
C ASN A 292 25.03 59.89 -93.73
N ARG A 293 24.95 58.75 -94.42
CA ARG A 293 24.97 58.72 -95.90
C ARG A 293 23.73 59.38 -96.51
N VAL A 294 22.55 59.20 -95.91
CA VAL A 294 21.29 59.83 -96.35
C VAL A 294 21.40 61.34 -96.20
N SER A 295 21.86 61.85 -95.06
CA SER A 295 22.09 63.28 -94.84
C SER A 295 23.05 63.88 -95.88
N VAL A 296 24.13 63.19 -96.24
CA VAL A 296 25.04 63.63 -97.32
C VAL A 296 24.34 63.68 -98.69
N VAL A 297 23.42 62.76 -98.97
CA VAL A 297 22.64 62.75 -100.22
C VAL A 297 21.61 63.88 -100.22
N GLU A 298 20.91 64.10 -99.11
CA GLU A 298 19.95 65.20 -98.94
C GLU A 298 20.63 66.56 -99.09
N ASP A 299 21.80 66.77 -98.48
CA ASP A 299 22.61 68.00 -98.65
C ASP A 299 23.04 68.21 -100.11
N LYS A 300 23.36 67.13 -100.83
CA LYS A 300 23.66 67.19 -102.26
C LYS A 300 22.40 67.55 -103.06
N MET A 301 21.24 66.97 -102.75
CA MET A 301 19.97 67.28 -103.42
C MET A 301 19.56 68.74 -103.21
N PHE A 302 19.65 69.27 -101.99
CA PHE A 302 19.38 70.68 -101.69
C PHE A 302 20.27 71.65 -102.49
N LYS A 303 21.53 71.28 -102.78
CA LYS A 303 22.42 72.06 -103.65
C LYS A 303 22.02 72.00 -105.14
N TYR A 304 21.30 70.97 -105.58
CA TYR A 304 20.81 70.83 -106.95
C TYR A 304 19.44 71.49 -107.17
N GLU A 305 18.59 71.56 -106.13
CA GLU A 305 17.25 72.18 -106.21
C GLU A 305 17.24 73.70 -105.90
N GLY A 306 18.35 74.25 -105.40
CA GLY A 306 18.52 75.68 -105.07
C GLY A 306 19.13 76.56 -106.17
N ASN A 307 19.15 76.12 -107.43
CA ASN A 307 19.64 76.87 -108.61
C ASN A 307 18.53 77.12 -109.62
#